data_AF-A0A1Q3EMA6-F1
#
_entry.id   AF-A0A1Q3EMA6-F1
#
_cell.length_a   1.000
_cell.length_b   1.000
_cell.length_c   1.000
_cell.angle_alpha   90.00
_cell.angle_beta   90.00
_cell.angle_gamma   90.00
#
_symmetry.space_group_name_H-M   'P 1'
#
loop_
_entity.id
_entity.type
_entity.pdbx_description
1 polymer ?
#
loop_
_entity_poly.entity_id
_entity_poly.type
_entity_poly.pdbx_seq_one_letter_code
_entity_poly.pdbx_strand_id
1 'polypeptide(L)'
;MGQKTPTFLLLPITPLAQSSDTSLIPLAPPTASTPIHHSVSLNKMKKKVIIEKQETDLGQFVDARPLLLNGLLGRHIAKQLQDRGDNVSVLDIVQRYDDIPFYHGDISDEAAVLSVLKQCGATCIIHCASPHAKSAAPEQFWKVNVDGTKALIAASTRLGINKFVYTSSSGVVFDGSDLENIDESHPYARKPLDVYMETKVQAEKIVLAANGKDGLSTVILRPSGIFGKVS
;
A
#
# COMPACT_ATOMS: atom_id res chain seq x y z
N MET A 1 11.61 -31.27 9.64
CA MET A 1 10.21 -31.26 9.17
C MET A 1 9.82 -29.82 8.88
N GLY A 2 9.35 -29.56 7.66
CA GLY A 2 9.49 -28.28 6.94
C GLY A 2 8.79 -27.06 7.54
N GLN A 3 9.52 -25.95 7.55
CA GLN A 3 8.98 -24.62 7.86
C GLN A 3 8.11 -24.14 6.69
N LYS A 4 6.87 -23.78 6.98
CA LYS A 4 5.95 -23.21 5.99
C LYS A 4 6.38 -21.77 5.69
N THR A 5 6.71 -21.50 4.44
CA THR A 5 6.92 -20.17 3.87
C THR A 5 5.64 -19.34 4.00
N PRO A 6 5.68 -18.08 4.44
CA PRO A 6 4.53 -17.20 4.33
C PRO A 6 4.33 -16.83 2.85
N THR A 7 3.22 -17.29 2.27
CA THR A 7 2.77 -16.90 0.92
C THR A 7 1.99 -15.59 1.01
N PHE A 8 2.51 -14.53 0.41
CA PHE A 8 1.74 -13.29 0.20
C PHE A 8 0.91 -13.45 -1.08
N LEU A 9 -0.41 -13.29 -0.94
CA LEU A 9 -1.38 -13.37 -2.04
C LEU A 9 -1.35 -12.04 -2.81
N LEU A 10 -1.07 -12.08 -4.11
CA LEU A 10 -1.16 -10.92 -5.02
C LEU A 10 -2.06 -11.34 -6.19
N LEU A 11 -3.18 -10.63 -6.37
CA LEU A 11 -4.12 -10.84 -7.48
C LEU A 11 -4.06 -9.62 -8.43
N PRO A 12 -4.11 -9.82 -9.76
CA PRO A 12 -4.20 -8.73 -10.72
C PRO A 12 -5.61 -8.11 -10.71
N ILE A 13 -5.68 -6.79 -10.67
CA ILE A 13 -6.94 -6.04 -10.84
C ILE A 13 -7.22 -5.96 -12.35
N THR A 14 -8.32 -6.58 -12.78
CA THR A 14 -8.82 -6.46 -14.17
C THR A 14 -9.50 -5.09 -14.32
N PRO A 15 -9.30 -4.33 -15.42
CA PRO A 15 -9.97 -3.03 -15.59
C PRO A 15 -11.50 -3.20 -15.63
N LEU A 16 -12.24 -2.41 -14.85
CA LEU A 16 -13.70 -2.32 -14.97
C LEU A 16 -14.06 -1.69 -16.33
N ALA A 17 -14.91 -2.38 -17.09
CA ALA A 17 -15.59 -1.83 -18.24
C ALA A 17 -16.48 -0.65 -17.81
N GLN A 18 -16.37 0.48 -18.51
CA GLN A 18 -17.26 1.63 -18.31
C GLN A 18 -18.66 1.30 -18.82
N SER A 19 -19.65 1.20 -17.93
CA SER A 19 -21.06 1.19 -18.33
C SER A 19 -21.67 2.57 -18.07
N SER A 20 -22.05 3.24 -19.15
CA SER A 20 -22.85 4.46 -19.15
C SER A 20 -24.30 4.13 -18.85
N ASP A 21 -24.78 4.45 -17.65
CA ASP A 21 -26.21 4.62 -17.44
C ASP A 21 -26.48 5.74 -16.42
N THR A 22 -27.01 6.85 -16.94
CA THR A 22 -27.43 8.02 -16.19
C THR A 22 -28.95 7.96 -16.04
N SER A 23 -29.43 7.56 -14.87
CA SER A 23 -30.81 7.86 -14.47
C SER A 23 -30.85 8.37 -13.02
N LEU A 24 -31.40 9.58 -12.90
CA LEU A 24 -31.56 10.36 -11.68
C LEU A 24 -32.75 9.80 -10.88
N ILE A 25 -32.54 9.50 -9.60
CA ILE A 25 -33.61 9.24 -8.62
C ILE A 25 -33.52 10.32 -7.53
N PRO A 26 -34.59 11.08 -7.24
CA PRO A 26 -34.56 12.12 -6.21
C PRO A 26 -34.79 11.50 -4.81
N LEU A 27 -33.93 11.83 -3.84
CA LEU A 27 -34.10 11.45 -2.44
C LEU A 27 -34.81 12.56 -1.65
N ALA A 28 -35.84 12.17 -0.90
CA ALA A 28 -36.64 12.99 0.02
C ALA A 28 -35.83 13.47 1.27
N PRO A 29 -36.26 14.54 1.96
CA PRO A 29 -35.47 15.17 3.04
C PRO A 29 -35.51 14.38 4.37
N PRO A 30 -34.48 14.53 5.23
CA PRO A 30 -34.32 13.73 6.43
C PRO A 30 -35.20 14.22 7.60
N THR A 31 -35.73 13.27 8.38
CA THR A 31 -36.34 13.51 9.69
C THR A 31 -35.36 13.16 10.82
N ALA A 32 -35.46 13.89 11.93
CA ALA A 32 -34.52 13.88 13.04
C ALA A 32 -34.86 12.84 14.14
N SER A 33 -33.84 12.26 14.79
CA SER A 33 -33.79 11.89 16.24
C SER A 33 -32.46 11.19 16.58
N THR A 34 -31.60 11.79 17.41
CA THR A 34 -31.39 11.61 18.88
C THR A 34 -30.37 10.49 19.21
N PRO A 35 -29.37 10.74 20.09
CA PRO A 35 -28.17 9.89 20.20
C PRO A 35 -28.36 8.73 21.19
N ILE A 36 -27.77 7.57 20.87
CA ILE A 36 -27.71 6.43 21.79
C ILE A 36 -26.25 6.04 22.01
N HIS A 37 -25.79 6.21 23.24
CA HIS A 37 -24.57 5.61 23.78
C HIS A 37 -24.78 4.10 23.92
N HIS A 38 -23.97 3.27 23.25
CA HIS A 38 -23.72 1.90 23.72
C HIS A 38 -22.28 1.47 23.44
N SER A 39 -21.56 1.17 24.53
CA SER A 39 -20.29 0.45 24.55
C SER A 39 -20.47 -0.96 23.99
N VAL A 40 -19.70 -1.35 22.97
CA VAL A 40 -19.72 -2.73 22.43
C VAL A 40 -18.47 -3.48 22.84
N SER A 41 -18.71 -4.61 23.52
CA SER A 41 -17.74 -5.55 24.06
C SER A 41 -17.08 -6.39 22.97
N LEU A 42 -15.76 -6.30 22.86
CA LEU A 42 -14.90 -7.17 22.03
C LEU A 42 -14.89 -8.59 22.59
N ASN A 43 -15.75 -9.49 22.09
CA ASN A 43 -15.46 -10.92 22.07
C ASN A 43 -16.51 -11.71 21.28
N LYS A 44 -16.13 -12.15 20.06
CA LYS A 44 -16.38 -13.49 19.48
C LYS A 44 -16.09 -13.48 17.97
N MET A 45 -14.82 -13.65 17.60
CA MET A 45 -14.43 -14.06 16.25
C MET A 45 -13.86 -15.47 16.29
N LYS A 46 -14.68 -16.45 15.91
CA LYS A 46 -14.23 -17.76 15.43
C LYS A 46 -15.12 -18.16 14.27
N LYS A 47 -14.65 -17.99 13.03
CA LYS A 47 -14.89 -18.94 11.92
C LYS A 47 -13.95 -18.66 10.74
N LYS A 48 -13.63 -19.76 10.08
CA LYS A 48 -12.51 -20.04 9.17
C LYS A 48 -12.89 -19.65 7.75
N VAL A 49 -12.18 -18.71 7.14
CA VAL A 49 -12.27 -18.42 5.70
C VAL A 49 -11.51 -19.52 4.96
N ILE A 50 -12.18 -20.20 4.02
CA ILE A 50 -11.56 -21.13 3.08
C ILE A 50 -11.11 -20.29 1.88
N ILE A 51 -9.81 -20.16 1.66
CA ILE A 51 -9.22 -19.47 0.50
C ILE A 51 -8.78 -20.55 -0.49
N GLU A 52 -9.33 -20.53 -1.70
CA GLU A 52 -8.84 -21.37 -2.82
C GLU A 52 -7.44 -20.92 -3.23
N LYS A 53 -6.51 -21.88 -3.22
CA LYS A 53 -5.09 -21.68 -3.53
C LYS A 53 -4.93 -21.68 -5.05
N GLN A 54 -4.61 -20.53 -5.66
CA GLN A 54 -3.93 -20.51 -6.95
C GLN A 54 -2.46 -20.17 -6.71
N GLU A 55 -1.57 -21.06 -7.16
CA GLU A 55 -0.12 -20.88 -7.08
C GLU A 55 0.33 -19.85 -8.11
N THR A 56 0.63 -18.63 -7.65
CA THR A 56 1.42 -17.68 -8.42
C THR A 56 2.88 -18.09 -8.34
N ASP A 57 3.48 -18.42 -9.48
CA ASP A 57 4.88 -18.84 -9.57
C ASP A 57 5.82 -17.71 -9.14
N LEU A 58 6.39 -17.85 -7.94
CA LEU A 58 7.41 -16.94 -7.39
C LEU A 58 8.70 -16.93 -8.23
N GLY A 59 8.85 -17.84 -9.20
CA GLY A 59 9.92 -17.86 -10.20
C GLY A 59 10.00 -16.59 -11.06
N GLN A 60 8.97 -15.75 -11.10
CA GLN A 60 9.01 -14.45 -11.78
C GLN A 60 9.77 -13.34 -11.02
N PHE A 61 10.30 -13.63 -9.83
CA PHE A 61 11.15 -12.71 -9.04
C PHE A 61 12.63 -13.05 -9.09
N VAL A 62 13.02 -14.11 -9.82
CA VAL A 62 14.43 -14.41 -10.10
C VAL A 62 15.00 -13.20 -10.85
N ASP A 63 16.03 -12.56 -10.29
CA ASP A 63 16.68 -11.30 -10.74
C ASP A 63 15.99 -9.97 -10.38
N ALA A 64 14.93 -9.97 -9.57
CA ALA A 64 14.39 -8.72 -9.03
C ALA A 64 15.39 -8.08 -8.05
N ARG A 65 15.59 -6.76 -8.15
CA ARG A 65 16.34 -5.94 -7.20
C ARG A 65 15.37 -4.98 -6.50
N PRO A 66 14.77 -5.38 -5.37
CA PRO A 66 13.73 -4.58 -4.73
C PRO A 66 14.33 -3.36 -4.01
N LEU A 67 13.79 -2.18 -4.26
CA LEU A 67 13.93 -1.04 -3.35
C LEU A 67 12.73 -0.99 -2.41
N LEU A 68 13.00 -1.08 -1.11
CA LEU A 68 11.99 -0.95 -0.07
C LEU A 68 12.02 0.41 0.57
N LEU A 69 10.83 0.97 0.72
CA LEU A 69 10.62 2.17 1.52
C LEU A 69 10.36 1.78 2.96
N ASN A 70 11.22 2.24 3.86
CA ASN A 70 11.33 1.69 5.21
C ASN A 70 10.15 2.09 6.13
N GLY A 71 10.08 1.44 7.29
CA GLY A 71 8.99 1.46 8.26
C GLY A 71 8.91 0.10 8.96
N LEU A 72 7.96 -0.09 9.89
CA LEU A 72 7.79 -1.39 10.59
C LEU A 72 7.64 -2.54 9.59
N LEU A 73 6.72 -2.39 8.62
CA LEU A 73 6.49 -3.41 7.59
C LEU A 73 7.69 -3.53 6.63
N GLY A 74 8.19 -2.40 6.13
CA GLY A 74 9.28 -2.38 5.15
C GLY A 74 10.53 -3.10 5.65
N ARG A 75 10.90 -2.91 6.92
CA ARG A 75 12.03 -3.62 7.54
C ARG A 75 11.85 -5.14 7.55
N HIS A 76 10.67 -5.62 7.94
CA HIS A 76 10.40 -7.05 8.00
C HIS A 76 10.37 -7.70 6.61
N ILE A 77 9.90 -6.98 5.59
CA ILE A 77 9.96 -7.46 4.20
C ILE A 77 11.41 -7.48 3.73
N ALA A 78 12.17 -6.39 3.96
CA ALA A 78 13.56 -6.30 3.55
C ALA A 78 14.42 -7.42 4.16
N LYS A 79 14.21 -7.73 5.44
CA LYS A 79 14.91 -8.82 6.12
C LYS A 79 14.54 -10.19 5.55
N GLN A 80 13.26 -10.44 5.27
CA GLN A 80 12.82 -11.71 4.65
C GLN A 80 13.39 -11.89 3.24
N LEU A 81 13.46 -10.82 2.45
CA LEU A 81 14.08 -10.85 1.11
C LEU A 81 15.58 -11.12 1.20
N GLN A 82 16.28 -10.44 2.12
CA GLN A 82 17.69 -10.71 2.39
C GLN A 82 17.92 -12.17 2.83
N ASP A 83 17.12 -12.69 3.75
CA ASP A 83 17.24 -14.07 4.26
C ASP A 83 16.94 -15.12 3.18
N ARG A 84 16.14 -14.75 2.17
CA ARG A 84 15.90 -15.56 0.97
C ARG A 84 17.05 -15.49 -0.04
N GLY A 85 17.99 -14.55 0.12
CA GLY A 85 19.15 -14.34 -0.76
C GLY A 85 18.92 -13.32 -1.87
N ASP A 86 17.83 -12.53 -1.82
CA ASP A 86 17.57 -11.48 -2.79
C ASP A 86 18.53 -10.29 -2.60
N ASN A 87 18.87 -9.63 -3.71
CA ASN A 87 19.61 -8.37 -3.67
C ASN A 87 18.65 -7.21 -3.42
N VAL A 88 18.52 -6.84 -2.15
CA VAL A 88 17.55 -5.88 -1.64
C VAL A 88 18.23 -4.60 -1.16
N SER A 89 17.59 -3.45 -1.41
CA SER A 89 18.05 -2.14 -0.92
C SER A 89 16.92 -1.42 -0.20
N VAL A 90 17.28 -0.51 0.70
CA VAL A 90 16.33 0.29 1.48
C VAL A 90 16.54 1.78 1.18
N LEU A 91 15.44 2.52 1.02
CA LEU A 91 15.43 3.98 0.95
C LEU A 91 14.57 4.53 2.11
N ASP A 92 15.16 5.42 2.91
CA ASP A 92 14.48 6.17 3.97
C ASP A 92 15.22 7.47 4.28
N ILE A 93 14.59 8.35 5.05
CA ILE A 93 15.22 9.56 5.61
C ILE A 93 16.03 9.26 6.88
N VAL A 94 15.87 8.09 7.49
CA VAL A 94 16.59 7.68 8.71
C VAL A 94 17.08 6.24 8.58
N GLN A 95 18.40 6.08 8.62
CA GLN A 95 19.04 4.76 8.75
C GLN A 95 18.93 4.28 10.20
N ARG A 96 18.36 3.09 10.39
CA ARG A 96 18.21 2.46 11.70
C ARG A 96 19.02 1.18 11.85
N TYR A 97 19.41 0.59 10.74
CA TYR A 97 20.13 -0.68 10.66
C TYR A 97 21.12 -0.63 9.51
N ASP A 98 22.22 -1.37 9.64
CA ASP A 98 23.33 -1.37 8.70
C ASP A 98 23.50 -2.74 8.01
N ASP A 99 22.50 -3.62 8.12
CA ASP A 99 22.55 -4.99 7.62
C ASP A 99 22.13 -5.11 6.15
N ILE A 100 21.44 -4.12 5.60
CA ILE A 100 20.96 -4.08 4.21
C ILE A 100 21.46 -2.79 3.55
N PRO A 101 21.89 -2.81 2.26
CA PRO A 101 22.25 -1.60 1.53
C PRO A 101 21.21 -0.49 1.69
N PHE A 102 21.64 0.64 2.24
CA PHE A 102 20.79 1.76 2.60
C PHE A 102 21.11 2.99 1.75
N TYR A 103 20.07 3.66 1.29
CA TYR A 103 20.13 4.92 0.56
C TYR A 103 19.34 5.97 1.32
N HIS A 104 20.00 7.07 1.67
CA HIS A 104 19.34 8.18 2.33
C HIS A 104 18.61 9.06 1.31
N GLY A 105 17.32 9.34 1.54
CA GLY A 105 16.56 10.27 0.70
C GLY A 105 15.12 10.47 1.12
N ASP A 106 14.58 11.66 0.84
CA ASP A 106 13.15 11.98 0.97
C ASP A 106 12.44 11.58 -0.32
N ILE A 107 11.43 10.71 -0.22
CA ILE A 107 10.71 10.22 -1.40
C ILE A 107 9.92 11.30 -2.13
N SER A 108 9.64 12.43 -1.48
CA SER A 108 8.97 13.57 -2.11
C SER A 108 9.90 14.41 -2.99
N ASP A 109 11.22 14.15 -2.96
CA ASP A 109 12.18 14.74 -3.87
C ASP A 109 12.42 13.79 -5.06
N GLU A 110 11.79 14.08 -6.20
CA GLU A 110 11.91 13.27 -7.42
C GLU A 110 13.37 13.11 -7.89
N ALA A 111 14.20 14.15 -7.74
CA ALA A 111 15.59 14.10 -8.17
C ALA A 111 16.41 13.17 -7.26
N ALA A 112 16.17 13.23 -5.95
CA ALA A 112 16.79 12.32 -4.98
C ALA A 112 16.36 10.86 -5.26
N VAL A 113 15.06 10.62 -5.45
CA VAL A 113 14.52 9.29 -5.78
C VAL A 113 15.15 8.74 -7.07
N LEU A 114 15.18 9.54 -8.14
CA LEU A 114 15.77 9.14 -9.41
C LEU A 114 17.26 8.78 -9.27
N SER A 115 18.01 9.56 -8.48
CA SER A 115 19.42 9.30 -8.20
C SER A 115 19.61 7.98 -7.46
N VAL A 116 18.83 7.75 -6.40
CA VAL A 116 18.89 6.49 -5.62
C VAL A 116 18.55 5.29 -6.48
N LEU A 117 17.48 5.36 -7.27
CA LEU A 117 17.06 4.25 -8.14
C LEU A 117 18.13 3.89 -9.18
N LYS A 118 18.83 4.88 -9.74
CA LYS A 118 19.97 4.65 -10.64
C LYS A 118 21.14 3.97 -9.92
N GLN A 119 21.45 4.41 -8.70
CA GLN A 119 22.58 3.89 -7.94
C GLN A 119 22.36 2.45 -7.45
N CYS A 120 21.16 2.12 -6.98
CA CYS A 120 20.85 0.78 -6.49
C CYS A 120 20.50 -0.21 -7.60
N GLY A 121 20.16 0.29 -8.80
CA GLY A 121 19.80 -0.54 -9.94
C GLY A 121 18.53 -1.35 -9.69
N ALA A 122 17.56 -0.76 -8.96
CA ALA A 122 16.32 -1.42 -8.61
C ALA A 122 15.50 -1.76 -9.87
N THR A 123 14.86 -2.93 -9.85
CA THR A 123 13.94 -3.39 -10.91
C THR A 123 12.51 -3.56 -10.41
N CYS A 124 12.29 -3.36 -9.11
CA CYS A 124 10.99 -3.43 -8.45
C CYS A 124 10.94 -2.46 -7.26
N ILE A 125 9.82 -1.78 -7.06
CA ILE A 125 9.57 -0.90 -5.91
C ILE A 125 8.56 -1.53 -4.98
N ILE A 126 8.87 -1.58 -3.68
CA ILE A 126 7.91 -1.91 -2.62
C ILE A 126 7.75 -0.68 -1.72
N HIS A 127 6.66 0.05 -1.94
CA HIS A 127 6.35 1.28 -1.25
C HIS A 127 5.55 1.01 0.04
N CYS A 128 6.26 1.03 1.17
CA CYS A 128 5.65 0.96 2.51
C CYS A 128 5.74 2.28 3.30
N ALA A 129 6.51 3.28 2.83
CA ALA A 129 6.66 4.56 3.53
C ALA A 129 5.32 5.27 3.76
N SER A 130 5.15 5.75 4.99
CA SER A 130 4.09 6.67 5.39
C SER A 130 4.50 7.36 6.68
N PRO A 131 4.13 8.63 6.92
CA PRO A 131 4.37 9.28 8.19
C PRO A 131 3.62 8.57 9.33
N HIS A 132 4.14 8.67 10.54
CA HIS A 132 3.54 7.99 11.69
C HIS A 132 2.29 8.73 12.18
N ALA A 133 1.14 8.06 12.21
CA ALA A 133 -0.19 8.60 12.54
C ALA A 133 -0.25 9.46 13.81
N LYS A 134 0.53 9.11 14.84
CA LYS A 134 0.51 9.82 16.14
C LYS A 134 1.36 11.09 16.20
N SER A 135 2.27 11.31 15.25
CA SER A 135 3.30 12.33 15.38
C SER A 135 3.47 13.21 14.15
N ALA A 136 2.84 12.86 13.04
CA ALA A 136 2.99 13.58 11.79
C ALA A 136 1.92 14.68 11.64
N ALA A 137 2.34 15.82 11.08
CA ALA A 137 1.43 16.88 10.69
C ALA A 137 0.65 16.49 9.41
N PRO A 138 -0.58 17.00 9.21
CA PRO A 138 -1.37 16.73 8.00
C PRO A 138 -0.60 16.90 6.68
N GLU A 139 0.21 17.95 6.57
CA GLU A 139 0.99 18.29 5.38
C GLU A 139 2.04 17.23 5.05
N GLN A 140 2.59 16.56 6.08
CA GLN A 140 3.55 15.49 5.90
C GLN A 140 2.91 14.27 5.26
N PHE A 141 1.63 13.98 5.55
CA PHE A 141 0.91 12.89 4.89
C PHE A 141 0.73 13.17 3.40
N TRP A 142 0.34 14.38 3.03
CA TRP A 142 0.24 14.77 1.61
C TRP A 142 1.59 14.67 0.92
N LYS A 143 2.63 15.27 1.50
CA LYS A 143 3.98 15.26 0.94
C LYS A 143 4.52 13.84 0.72
N VAL A 144 4.42 12.97 1.73
CA VAL A 144 5.00 11.62 1.67
C VAL A 144 4.10 10.64 0.92
N ASN A 145 2.81 10.54 1.28
CA ASN A 145 1.93 9.53 0.68
C ASN A 145 1.54 9.89 -0.75
N VAL A 146 1.33 11.17 -1.06
CA VAL A 146 0.83 11.59 -2.39
C VAL A 146 1.99 12.00 -3.28
N ASP A 147 2.77 13.01 -2.89
CA ASP A 147 3.84 13.51 -3.76
C ASP A 147 5.01 12.53 -3.84
N GLY A 148 5.33 11.83 -2.75
CA GLY A 148 6.28 10.73 -2.76
C GLY A 148 5.88 9.59 -3.71
N THR A 149 4.60 9.20 -3.72
CA THR A 149 4.09 8.20 -4.66
C THR A 149 4.24 8.66 -6.11
N LYS A 150 3.92 9.93 -6.43
CA LYS A 150 4.10 10.48 -7.77
C LYS A 150 5.56 10.46 -8.20
N ALA A 151 6.47 10.89 -7.32
CA ALA A 151 7.91 10.93 -7.58
C ALA A 151 8.47 9.53 -7.87
N LEU A 152 8.07 8.52 -7.08
CA LEU A 152 8.49 7.13 -7.29
C LEU A 152 7.97 6.56 -8.60
N ILE A 153 6.72 6.82 -8.96
CA ILE A 153 6.14 6.38 -10.24
C ILE A 153 6.87 7.05 -11.41
N ALA A 154 7.05 8.38 -11.36
CA ALA A 154 7.73 9.13 -12.40
C ALA A 154 9.18 8.63 -12.60
N ALA A 155 9.91 8.42 -11.51
CA ALA A 155 11.27 7.90 -11.58
C ALA A 155 11.31 6.44 -12.07
N SER A 156 10.33 5.61 -11.67
CA SER A 156 10.21 4.22 -12.14
C SER A 156 10.01 4.17 -13.66
N THR A 157 9.08 4.98 -14.19
CA THR A 157 8.82 5.10 -15.63
C THR A 157 10.07 5.56 -16.38
N ARG A 158 10.77 6.61 -15.88
CA ARG A 158 12.01 7.12 -16.53
C ARG A 158 13.13 6.08 -16.61
N LEU A 159 13.18 5.14 -15.68
CA LEU A 159 14.22 4.11 -15.59
C LEU A 159 13.79 2.75 -16.15
N GLY A 160 12.56 2.63 -16.64
CA GLY A 160 12.02 1.36 -17.13
C GLY A 160 11.80 0.31 -16.03
N ILE A 161 11.63 0.75 -14.78
CA ILE A 161 11.22 -0.13 -13.68
C ILE A 161 9.76 -0.52 -13.92
N ASN A 162 9.48 -1.82 -13.97
CA ASN A 162 8.20 -2.34 -14.45
C ASN A 162 7.31 -2.95 -13.35
N LYS A 163 7.74 -2.96 -12.09
CA LYS A 163 7.00 -3.53 -10.97
C LYS A 163 6.92 -2.55 -9.80
N PHE A 164 5.70 -2.28 -9.34
CA PHE A 164 5.43 -1.35 -8.24
C PHE A 164 4.37 -1.89 -7.29
N VAL A 165 4.75 -2.14 -6.03
CA VAL A 165 3.83 -2.58 -4.98
C VAL A 165 3.58 -1.42 -4.02
N TYR A 166 2.33 -1.03 -3.86
CA TYR A 166 1.91 0.03 -2.95
C TYR A 166 1.21 -0.53 -1.71
N THR A 167 1.69 -0.17 -0.53
CA THR A 167 1.02 -0.49 0.74
C THR A 167 0.03 0.62 1.08
N SER A 168 -1.25 0.35 0.84
CA SER A 168 -2.38 1.18 1.25
C SER A 168 -2.86 0.82 2.66
N SER A 169 -4.16 0.91 2.92
CA SER A 169 -4.80 0.70 4.21
C SER A 169 -6.23 0.25 4.01
N SER A 170 -6.74 -0.66 4.86
CA SER A 170 -8.18 -0.95 4.92
C SER A 170 -9.01 0.29 5.27
N GLY A 171 -8.38 1.33 5.83
CA GLY A 171 -9.03 2.61 6.10
C GLY A 171 -9.55 3.33 4.84
N VAL A 172 -9.03 3.02 3.64
CA VAL A 172 -9.51 3.70 2.41
C VAL A 172 -10.98 3.41 2.07
N VAL A 173 -11.54 2.33 2.61
CA VAL A 173 -12.95 1.92 2.44
C VAL A 173 -13.79 2.15 3.70
N PHE A 174 -13.18 2.51 4.82
CA PHE A 174 -13.89 2.62 6.10
C PHE A 174 -14.47 4.02 6.29
N ASP A 175 -15.80 4.10 6.41
CA ASP A 175 -16.55 5.34 6.62
C ASP A 175 -17.12 5.50 8.05
N GLY A 176 -16.74 4.59 8.96
CA GLY A 176 -17.23 4.55 10.33
C GLY A 176 -18.35 3.52 10.57
N SER A 177 -18.83 2.86 9.52
CA SER A 177 -19.77 1.74 9.63
C SER A 177 -19.08 0.38 9.55
N ASP A 178 -19.71 -0.65 10.12
CA ASP A 178 -19.19 -2.02 10.09
C ASP A 178 -19.11 -2.53 8.65
N LEU A 179 -17.95 -3.06 8.27
CA LEU A 179 -17.71 -3.68 6.97
C LEU A 179 -17.68 -5.20 7.15
N GLU A 180 -18.64 -5.91 6.54
CA GLU A 180 -18.75 -7.36 6.60
C GLU A 180 -18.66 -7.98 5.20
N ASN A 181 -17.81 -9.00 5.04
CA ASN A 181 -17.66 -9.79 3.80
C ASN A 181 -17.46 -8.94 2.52
N ILE A 182 -16.75 -7.82 2.63
CA ILE A 182 -16.41 -6.97 1.48
C ILE A 182 -15.20 -7.52 0.71
N ASP A 183 -15.10 -7.13 -0.56
CA ASP A 183 -13.93 -7.36 -1.41
C ASP A 183 -13.33 -6.04 -1.91
N GLU A 184 -12.29 -6.13 -2.75
CA GLU A 184 -11.57 -4.97 -3.28
C GLU A 184 -12.42 -4.09 -4.22
N SER A 185 -13.58 -4.58 -4.69
CA SER A 185 -14.53 -3.80 -5.50
C SER A 185 -15.35 -2.80 -4.67
N HIS A 186 -15.31 -2.93 -3.34
CA HIS A 186 -15.97 -2.00 -2.43
C HIS A 186 -15.45 -0.55 -2.66
N PRO A 187 -16.35 0.44 -2.79
CA PRO A 187 -15.95 1.80 -3.12
C PRO A 187 -15.13 2.43 -1.99
N TYR A 188 -14.36 3.46 -2.34
CA TYR A 188 -13.72 4.29 -1.31
C TYR A 188 -14.75 4.89 -0.37
N ALA A 189 -14.33 5.10 0.89
CA ALA A 189 -15.12 5.85 1.86
C ALA A 189 -15.48 7.22 1.28
N ARG A 190 -16.78 7.56 1.26
CA ARG A 190 -17.26 8.85 0.72
C ARG A 190 -16.65 10.04 1.45
N LYS A 191 -16.39 9.86 2.75
CA LYS A 191 -15.72 10.83 3.61
C LYS A 191 -14.67 10.08 4.46
N PRO A 192 -13.38 10.15 4.11
CA PRO A 192 -12.32 9.59 4.94
C PRO A 192 -12.38 10.15 6.37
N LEU A 193 -12.08 9.31 7.37
CA LEU A 193 -12.17 9.72 8.78
C LEU A 193 -11.02 10.62 9.23
N ASP A 194 -9.87 10.52 8.56
CA ASP A 194 -8.70 11.36 8.82
C ASP A 194 -7.88 11.62 7.55
N VAL A 195 -6.89 12.53 7.69
CA VAL A 195 -5.98 12.93 6.60
C VAL A 195 -5.11 11.78 6.11
N TYR A 196 -4.77 10.82 6.98
CA TYR A 196 -4.01 9.65 6.56
C TYR A 196 -4.82 8.78 5.59
N MET A 197 -6.08 8.48 5.92
CA MET A 197 -6.99 7.73 5.06
C MET A 197 -7.24 8.47 3.74
N GLU A 198 -7.46 9.79 3.80
CA GLU A 198 -7.62 10.61 2.60
C GLU A 198 -6.40 10.54 1.68
N THR A 199 -5.20 10.72 2.22
CA THR A 199 -3.97 10.67 1.42
C THR A 199 -3.67 9.28 0.87
N LYS A 200 -4.03 8.20 1.59
CA LYS A 200 -3.97 6.82 1.07
C LYS A 200 -4.93 6.60 -0.10
N VAL A 201 -6.16 7.13 -0.03
CA VAL A 201 -7.11 7.10 -1.17
C VAL A 201 -6.52 7.82 -2.40
N GLN A 202 -5.92 9.00 -2.21
CA GLN A 202 -5.33 9.75 -3.32
C GLN A 202 -4.13 9.02 -3.93
N ALA A 203 -3.27 8.44 -3.11
CA ALA A 203 -2.14 7.65 -3.56
C ALA A 203 -2.58 6.38 -4.33
N GLU A 204 -3.63 5.67 -3.88
CA GLU A 204 -4.18 4.54 -4.64
C GLU A 204 -4.65 4.95 -6.03
N LYS A 205 -5.37 6.07 -6.15
CA LYS A 205 -5.81 6.59 -7.45
C LYS A 205 -4.65 6.87 -8.39
N ILE A 206 -3.55 7.41 -7.86
CA ILE A 206 -2.32 7.67 -8.64
C ILE A 206 -1.70 6.35 -9.11
N VAL A 207 -1.57 5.36 -8.23
CA VAL A 207 -1.00 4.05 -8.56
C VAL A 207 -1.86 3.32 -9.59
N LEU A 208 -3.19 3.28 -9.40
CA LEU A 208 -4.13 2.70 -10.36
C LEU A 208 -4.03 3.37 -11.72
N ALA A 209 -3.92 4.71 -11.75
CA ALA A 209 -3.79 5.46 -12.99
C ALA A 209 -2.47 5.24 -13.72
N ALA A 210 -1.42 4.77 -13.02
CA ALA A 210 -0.13 4.42 -13.60
C ALA A 210 -0.08 2.98 -14.12
N ASN A 211 -0.99 2.11 -13.70
CA ASN A 211 -1.02 0.71 -14.09
C ASN A 211 -1.14 0.53 -15.61
N GLY A 212 -0.26 -0.29 -16.19
CA GLY A 212 -0.22 -0.59 -17.62
C GLY A 212 0.37 0.52 -18.49
N LYS A 213 0.69 1.70 -17.93
CA LYS A 213 1.36 2.79 -18.66
C LYS A 213 2.86 2.57 -18.66
N ASP A 214 3.49 2.78 -19.82
CA ASP A 214 4.95 2.69 -19.98
C ASP A 214 5.56 1.37 -19.47
N GLY A 215 4.79 0.28 -19.53
CA GLY A 215 5.21 -1.05 -19.05
C GLY A 215 5.16 -1.25 -17.53
N LEU A 216 4.67 -0.27 -16.76
CA LEU A 216 4.57 -0.34 -15.31
C LEU A 216 3.38 -1.22 -14.88
N SER A 217 3.68 -2.34 -14.23
CA SER A 217 2.68 -3.17 -13.54
C SER A 217 2.64 -2.81 -12.07
N THR A 218 1.43 -2.53 -11.57
CA THR A 218 1.22 -2.10 -10.20
C THR A 218 0.38 -3.09 -9.41
N VAL A 219 0.62 -3.16 -8.10
CA VAL A 219 -0.24 -3.85 -7.14
C VAL A 219 -0.49 -2.97 -5.93
N ILE A 220 -1.72 -2.98 -5.42
CA ILE A 220 -2.13 -2.25 -4.23
C ILE A 220 -2.56 -3.25 -3.17
N LEU A 221 -2.05 -3.09 -1.95
CA LEU A 221 -2.42 -3.90 -0.80
C LEU A 221 -3.17 -3.02 0.20
N ARG A 222 -4.35 -3.44 0.68
CA ARG A 222 -5.14 -2.74 1.71
C ARG A 222 -5.09 -3.48 3.06
N PRO A 223 -3.93 -3.56 3.74
CA PRO A 223 -3.83 -4.25 5.02
C PRO A 223 -4.67 -3.56 6.10
N SER A 224 -5.21 -4.36 7.03
CA SER A 224 -5.71 -3.86 8.31
C SER A 224 -4.56 -3.46 9.24
N GLY A 225 -4.87 -3.05 10.48
CA GLY A 225 -3.86 -2.65 11.47
C GLY A 225 -2.69 -3.65 11.58
N ILE A 226 -1.48 -3.16 11.30
CA ILE A 226 -0.23 -3.93 11.35
C ILE A 226 0.42 -3.72 12.71
N PHE A 227 0.75 -4.81 13.39
CA PHE A 227 1.43 -4.80 14.68
C PHE A 227 2.57 -5.84 14.68
N GLY A 228 3.61 -5.56 15.45
CA GLY A 228 4.80 -6.41 15.50
C GLY A 228 5.91 -5.75 16.31
N LYS A 229 6.95 -6.53 16.63
CA LYS A 229 8.12 -6.01 17.35
C LYS A 229 8.88 -5.04 16.45
N VAL A 230 9.22 -3.87 16.99
CA VAL A 230 10.25 -3.01 16.41
C VAL A 230 11.56 -3.52 17.03
N SER A 231 12.28 -4.40 16.34
CA SER A 231 13.57 -4.94 16.81
C SER A 231 14.73 -4.19 16.18
#